data_AF-A0A963K3D9-F1
#
_entry.id   AF-A0A963K3D9-F1
#
_cell.length_a   1.000
_cell.length_b   1.000
_cell.length_c   1.000
_cell.angle_alpha   90.00
_cell.angle_beta   90.00
_cell.angle_gamma   90.00
#
_symmetry.space_group_name_H-M   'P 1'
#
loop_
_entity.id
_entity.type
_entity.pdbx_description
1 polymer ?
#
loop_
_entity_poly.entity_id
_entity_poly.type
_entity_poly.pdbx_seq_one_letter_code
_entity_poly.pdbx_strand_id
1 'polypeptide(L)'
;GNLNYDRVIATPDMMGVVGRLGKLLGPKGLMPNPKLGTVTPNVTEAVEAAKGGQVQFRVEKAGIVHAGIGRASFAAEQLAENARSFVDAVNRAKPAGAKGTYLKRAHLSSTMGPGVKLEVASLVGANPAGQ
;
A
#
# COMPACT_ATOMS: atom_id res chain seq x y z
N GLY A 1 8.03 -20.89 -17.81
CA GLY A 1 8.71 -21.16 -16.52
C GLY A 1 7.74 -20.96 -15.39
N ASN A 2 7.84 -21.75 -14.32
CA ASN A 2 6.97 -21.66 -13.14
C ASN A 2 7.06 -20.26 -12.50
N LEU A 3 5.94 -19.53 -12.53
CA LEU A 3 5.77 -18.17 -11.98
C LEU A 3 4.97 -18.21 -10.66
N ASN A 4 5.35 -19.10 -9.74
CA ASN A 4 4.70 -19.25 -8.44
C ASN A 4 5.36 -18.33 -7.40
N TYR A 5 5.37 -17.02 -7.67
CA TYR A 5 5.92 -16.03 -6.75
C TYR A 5 5.06 -14.77 -6.75
N ASP A 6 4.75 -14.29 -5.55
CA ASP A 6 3.85 -13.16 -5.33
C ASP A 6 4.56 -11.81 -5.39
N ARG A 7 5.90 -11.79 -5.25
CA ARG A 7 6.71 -10.57 -5.25
C ARG A 7 8.11 -10.84 -5.79
N VAL A 8 8.60 -9.90 -6.61
CA VAL A 8 9.96 -9.92 -7.16
C VAL A 8 10.70 -8.70 -6.62
N ILE A 9 11.89 -8.92 -6.06
CA ILE A 9 12.79 -7.88 -5.57
C ILE A 9 14.06 -7.98 -6.41
N ALA A 10 14.61 -6.84 -6.83
CA ALA A 10 15.79 -6.80 -7.67
C ALA A 10 16.81 -5.78 -7.14
N THR A 11 18.08 -6.04 -7.40
CA THR A 11 19.15 -5.05 -7.22
C THR A 11 19.28 -4.18 -8.49
N PRO A 12 19.74 -2.92 -8.38
CA PRO A 12 19.79 -1.99 -9.52
C PRO A 12 20.62 -2.48 -10.72
N ASP A 13 21.70 -3.21 -10.46
CA ASP A 13 22.59 -3.84 -11.44
C ASP A 13 21.87 -4.90 -12.31
N MET A 14 20.89 -5.61 -11.75
CA MET A 14 20.16 -6.69 -12.44
C MET A 14 18.93 -6.19 -13.22
N MET A 15 18.56 -4.91 -13.10
CA MET A 15 17.38 -4.33 -13.76
C MET A 15 17.46 -4.36 -15.29
N GLY A 16 18.66 -4.34 -15.88
CA GLY A 16 18.85 -4.47 -17.34
C GLY A 16 18.42 -5.84 -17.89
N VAL A 17 18.49 -6.88 -17.07
CA VAL A 17 18.03 -8.24 -17.42
C VAL A 17 16.56 -8.41 -17.09
N VAL A 18 16.12 -7.95 -15.91
CA VAL A 18 14.71 -8.00 -15.47
C VAL A 18 13.79 -7.19 -16.40
N GLY A 19 14.27 -6.08 -16.95
CA GLY A 19 13.54 -5.28 -17.94
C GLY A 19 13.21 -6.06 -19.22
N ARG A 20 14.07 -7.01 -19.64
CA ARG A 20 13.80 -7.88 -20.81
C ARG A 20 12.65 -8.86 -20.53
N LEU A 21 12.43 -9.23 -19.26
CA LEU A 21 11.31 -10.05 -18.79
C LEU A 21 10.02 -9.24 -18.56
N GLY A 22 10.03 -7.94 -18.86
CA GLY A 22 8.88 -7.05 -18.68
C GLY A 22 7.60 -7.50 -19.39
N LYS A 23 7.70 -8.22 -20.52
CA LYS A 23 6.52 -8.80 -21.20
C LYS A 23 5.76 -9.81 -20.34
N LEU A 24 6.45 -10.53 -19.45
CA LEU A 24 5.87 -11.53 -18.55
C LEU A 24 5.51 -10.92 -17.20
N LEU A 25 6.38 -10.08 -16.64
CA LEU A 25 6.22 -9.51 -15.30
C LEU A 25 5.28 -8.29 -15.28
N GLY A 26 5.20 -7.55 -16.38
CA GLY A 26 4.35 -6.35 -16.54
C GLY A 26 2.86 -6.60 -16.34
N PRO A 27 2.20 -7.49 -17.12
CA PRO A 27 0.76 -7.71 -17.00
C PRO A 27 0.34 -8.31 -15.66
N LYS A 28 1.26 -8.99 -14.95
CA LYS A 28 1.02 -9.52 -13.60
C LYS A 28 1.30 -8.52 -12.48
N GLY A 29 1.80 -7.32 -12.78
CA GLY A 29 2.17 -6.32 -11.77
C GLY A 29 3.35 -6.71 -10.88
N LEU A 30 4.12 -7.73 -11.29
CA LEU A 30 5.26 -8.27 -10.54
C LEU A 30 6.59 -7.58 -10.89
N MET A 31 6.55 -6.56 -11.76
CA MET A 31 7.74 -5.83 -12.16
C MET A 31 8.28 -5.00 -10.98
N PRO A 32 9.56 -5.19 -10.57
CA PRO A 32 10.13 -4.42 -9.48
C PRO A 32 10.27 -2.95 -9.88
N ASN A 33 9.94 -2.06 -8.95
CA ASN A 33 9.91 -0.61 -9.14
C ASN A 33 10.74 0.10 -8.06
N PRO A 34 11.68 0.98 -8.44
CA PRO A 34 12.46 1.79 -7.49
C PRO A 34 11.60 2.68 -6.58
N LYS A 35 10.47 3.21 -7.08
CA LYS A 35 9.54 4.02 -6.28
C LYS A 35 8.88 3.23 -5.17
N LEU A 36 8.85 1.90 -5.28
CA LEU A 36 8.23 1.00 -4.32
C LEU A 36 9.27 0.38 -3.37
N GLY A 37 10.55 0.78 -3.45
CA GLY A 37 11.63 0.19 -2.64
C GLY A 37 11.98 -1.26 -3.00
N THR A 38 11.24 -1.87 -3.93
CA THR A 38 11.49 -3.23 -4.46
C THR A 38 12.73 -3.32 -5.36
N VAL A 39 13.34 -2.17 -5.68
CA VAL A 39 14.67 -2.08 -6.28
C VAL A 39 15.60 -1.41 -5.28
N THR A 40 16.41 -2.18 -4.58
CA THR A 40 17.33 -1.69 -3.54
C THR A 40 18.62 -2.51 -3.54
N PRO A 41 19.77 -1.89 -3.22
CA PRO A 41 20.99 -2.65 -2.94
C PRO A 41 20.89 -3.50 -1.67
N ASN A 42 19.99 -3.16 -0.73
CA ASN A 42 19.82 -3.89 0.53
C ASN A 42 18.65 -4.89 0.43
N VAL A 43 18.95 -6.08 -0.09
CA VAL A 43 17.94 -7.11 -0.39
C VAL A 43 17.32 -7.72 0.87
N THR A 44 18.09 -7.84 1.95
CA THR A 44 17.65 -8.42 3.22
C THR A 44 16.50 -7.64 3.84
N GLU A 45 16.64 -6.32 3.96
CA GLU A 45 15.59 -5.46 4.50
C GLU A 45 14.33 -5.47 3.62
N ALA A 46 14.50 -5.48 2.29
CA ALA A 46 13.37 -5.54 1.38
C ALA A 46 12.62 -6.87 1.46
N VAL A 47 13.30 -7.98 1.69
CA VAL A 47 12.67 -9.30 1.88
C VAL A 47 11.91 -9.35 3.20
N GLU A 48 12.48 -8.82 4.28
CA GLU A 48 11.81 -8.74 5.59
C GLU A 48 10.57 -7.84 5.53
N ALA A 49 10.69 -6.66 4.95
CA ALA A 49 9.56 -5.75 4.75
C ALA A 49 8.47 -6.36 3.85
N ALA A 50 8.88 -7.07 2.79
CA ALA A 50 7.94 -7.76 1.91
C ALA A 50 7.20 -8.91 2.62
N LYS A 51 7.88 -9.65 3.49
CA LYS A 51 7.28 -10.72 4.31
C LYS A 51 6.43 -10.19 5.45
N GLY A 52 6.76 -9.00 5.97
CA GLY A 52 5.99 -8.29 7.01
C GLY A 52 4.61 -7.81 6.56
N GLY A 53 4.16 -8.16 5.36
CA GLY A 53 2.80 -7.87 4.89
C GLY A 53 2.62 -6.46 4.35
N GLN A 54 3.69 -5.81 3.89
CA GLN A 54 3.61 -4.46 3.33
C GLN A 54 2.56 -4.37 2.20
N VAL A 55 1.48 -3.65 2.52
CA VAL A 55 0.39 -3.34 1.58
C VAL A 55 0.81 -2.17 0.72
N GLN A 56 0.79 -2.39 -0.59
CA GLN A 56 1.03 -1.34 -1.58
C GLN A 56 -0.31 -0.69 -1.92
N PHE A 57 -0.35 0.65 -1.86
CA PHE A 57 -1.48 1.42 -2.33
C PHE A 57 -1.06 2.28 -3.52
N ARG A 58 -1.95 2.41 -4.50
CA ARG A 58 -1.75 3.24 -5.68
C ARG A 58 -2.92 4.19 -5.82
N VAL A 59 -2.62 5.42 -6.20
CA VAL A 59 -3.62 6.43 -6.53
C VAL A 59 -4.15 6.15 -7.95
N GLU A 60 -5.46 6.06 -8.10
CA GLU A 60 -6.11 6.00 -9.41
C GLU A 60 -6.21 7.40 -10.05
N LYS A 61 -6.48 7.45 -11.36
CA LYS A 61 -6.63 8.73 -12.09
C LYS A 61 -7.71 9.64 -11.50
N ALA A 62 -8.72 9.07 -10.86
CA ALA A 62 -9.78 9.79 -10.17
C ALA A 62 -9.36 10.37 -8.79
N GLY A 63 -8.11 10.16 -8.36
CA GLY A 63 -7.64 10.60 -7.04
C GLY A 63 -8.12 9.73 -5.88
N ILE A 64 -8.56 8.50 -6.17
CA ILE A 64 -9.00 7.52 -5.17
C ILE A 64 -7.84 6.58 -4.85
N VAL A 65 -7.69 6.23 -3.58
CA VAL A 65 -6.70 5.25 -3.10
C VAL A 65 -7.43 4.02 -2.60
N HIS A 66 -7.07 2.86 -3.14
CA HIS A 66 -7.57 1.56 -2.68
C HIS A 66 -6.46 0.79 -1.99
N ALA A 67 -6.76 0.21 -0.84
CA ALA A 67 -5.86 -0.67 -0.10
C ALA A 67 -6.64 -1.74 0.64
N GLY A 68 -6.11 -2.96 0.64
CA GLY A 68 -6.64 -4.05 1.46
C GLY A 68 -6.13 -3.91 2.89
N ILE A 69 -7.03 -3.67 3.84
CA ILE A 69 -6.70 -3.46 5.27
C ILE A 69 -6.60 -4.80 6.03
N GLY A 70 -7.13 -5.88 5.46
CA GLY A 70 -7.05 -7.22 6.03
C GLY A 70 -8.05 -8.19 5.41
N ARG A 71 -8.21 -9.35 6.06
CA ARG A 71 -9.25 -10.34 5.74
C ARG A 71 -10.38 -10.28 6.78
N ALA A 72 -11.57 -10.72 6.40
CA ALA A 72 -12.71 -10.83 7.31
C ALA A 72 -12.47 -11.78 8.50
N SER A 73 -11.46 -12.65 8.41
CA SER A 73 -11.07 -13.57 9.47
C SER A 73 -10.17 -12.93 10.55
N PHE A 74 -9.80 -11.66 10.42
CA PHE A 74 -8.99 -10.96 11.43
C PHE A 74 -9.87 -10.45 12.56
N ALA A 75 -9.27 -10.28 13.74
CA ALA A 75 -9.96 -9.67 14.87
C ALA A 75 -10.32 -8.20 14.57
N ALA A 76 -11.42 -7.71 15.16
CA ALA A 76 -11.92 -6.35 14.90
C ALA A 76 -10.89 -5.28 15.30
N GLU A 77 -10.13 -5.55 16.37
CA GLU A 77 -9.08 -4.68 16.90
C GLU A 77 -7.93 -4.54 15.89
N GLN A 78 -7.50 -5.65 15.29
CA GLN A 78 -6.44 -5.68 14.28
C GLN A 78 -6.86 -4.94 13.00
N LEU A 79 -8.13 -5.08 12.58
CA LEU A 79 -8.66 -4.35 11.44
C LEU A 79 -8.73 -2.84 11.70
N ALA A 80 -9.10 -2.44 12.93
CA ALA A 80 -9.12 -1.03 13.32
C ALA A 80 -7.71 -0.42 13.37
N GLU A 81 -6.74 -1.15 13.91
CA GLU A 81 -5.33 -0.73 13.95
C GLU A 81 -4.77 -0.56 12.54
N ASN A 82 -4.95 -1.56 11.66
CA ASN A 82 -4.51 -1.49 10.27
C ASN A 82 -5.15 -0.31 9.52
N ALA A 83 -6.43 -0.01 9.78
CA ALA A 83 -7.13 1.11 9.16
C ALA A 83 -6.53 2.46 9.59
N ARG A 84 -6.21 2.63 10.88
CA ARG A 84 -5.54 3.84 11.40
C ARG A 84 -4.15 3.99 10.81
N SER A 85 -3.33 2.93 10.85
CA SER A 85 -1.98 2.95 10.27
C SER A 85 -1.99 3.29 8.78
N PHE A 86 -3.00 2.81 8.04
CA PHE A 86 -3.17 3.15 6.64
C PHE A 86 -3.49 4.64 6.43
N VAL A 87 -4.42 5.20 7.21
CA VAL A 87 -4.78 6.62 7.14
C VAL A 87 -3.60 7.52 7.50
N ASP A 88 -2.83 7.16 8.52
CA ASP A 88 -1.61 7.87 8.90
C ASP A 88 -0.55 7.84 7.80
N ALA A 89 -0.35 6.68 7.15
CA ALA A 89 0.56 6.54 6.02
C ALA A 89 0.13 7.41 4.83
N VAL A 90 -1.17 7.47 4.54
CA VAL A 90 -1.73 8.33 3.48
C VAL A 90 -1.53 9.81 3.83
N ASN A 91 -1.77 10.21 5.07
CA ASN A 91 -1.54 11.59 5.51
C ASN A 91 -0.06 12.00 5.42
N ARG A 92 0.88 11.11 5.75
CA ARG A 92 2.32 11.35 5.57
C ARG A 92 2.72 11.44 4.09
N ALA A 93 2.03 10.72 3.21
CA ALA A 93 2.25 10.77 1.78
C ALA A 93 1.61 12.02 1.10
N LYS A 94 1.03 12.95 1.88
CA LYS A 94 0.47 14.19 1.37
C LYS A 94 1.55 15.03 0.66
N PRO A 95 1.40 15.34 -0.64
CA PRO A 95 2.35 16.19 -1.34
C PRO A 95 2.24 17.64 -0.85
N ALA A 96 3.37 18.36 -0.79
CA ALA A 96 3.45 19.73 -0.28
C ALA A 96 2.53 20.73 -1.00
N GLY A 97 2.14 20.44 -2.25
CA GLY A 97 1.21 21.27 -3.03
C GLY A 97 -0.28 21.06 -2.73
N ALA A 98 -0.65 20.05 -1.92
CA ALA A 98 -2.06 19.76 -1.63
C ALA A 98 -2.63 20.73 -0.59
N LYS A 99 -3.48 21.66 -1.04
CA LYS A 99 -4.21 22.62 -0.21
C LYS A 99 -5.57 22.05 0.23
N GLY A 100 -5.99 22.37 1.46
CA GLY A 100 -7.28 21.95 2.03
C GLY A 100 -7.30 20.53 2.62
N THR A 101 -8.49 20.00 2.86
CA THR A 101 -8.72 18.66 3.44
C THR A 101 -8.27 17.58 2.46
N TYR A 102 -7.23 16.84 2.84
CA TYR A 102 -6.60 15.82 1.99
C TYR A 102 -7.48 14.57 1.83
N LEU A 103 -8.12 14.13 2.91
CA LEU A 103 -9.05 13.00 2.92
C LEU A 103 -10.50 13.53 2.93
N LYS A 104 -11.22 13.36 1.83
CA LYS A 104 -12.60 13.86 1.70
C LYS A 104 -13.64 12.86 2.23
N ARG A 105 -13.48 11.58 1.89
CA ARG A 105 -14.41 10.49 2.24
C ARG A 105 -13.62 9.20 2.39
N ALA A 106 -14.02 8.36 3.35
CA ALA A 106 -13.53 7.00 3.52
C ALA A 106 -14.71 6.03 3.43
N HIS A 107 -14.50 4.93 2.71
CA HIS A 107 -15.49 3.87 2.56
C HIS A 107 -14.80 2.53 2.80
N LEU A 108 -15.44 1.65 3.57
CA LEU A 108 -14.99 0.30 3.83
C LEU A 108 -15.98 -0.68 3.20
N SER A 109 -15.50 -1.55 2.34
CA SER A 109 -16.30 -2.61 1.72
C SER A 109 -15.57 -3.94 1.80
N SER A 110 -16.32 -5.04 1.92
CA SER A 110 -15.78 -6.37 1.66
C SER A 110 -15.75 -6.63 0.14
N THR A 111 -15.04 -7.69 -0.28
CA THR A 111 -14.84 -8.01 -1.71
C THR A 111 -16.14 -8.13 -2.51
N MET A 112 -17.22 -8.58 -1.88
CA MET A 112 -18.54 -8.79 -2.52
C MET A 112 -19.70 -8.13 -1.75
N GLY A 113 -19.41 -7.21 -0.83
CA GLY A 113 -20.42 -6.62 0.05
C GLY A 113 -20.65 -5.12 -0.17
N PRO A 114 -21.75 -4.58 0.38
CA PRO A 114 -22.03 -3.15 0.32
C PRO A 114 -20.96 -2.36 1.08
N GLY A 115 -20.61 -1.18 0.55
CA GLY A 115 -19.66 -0.27 1.19
C GLY A 115 -20.32 0.56 2.29
N VAL A 116 -19.72 0.56 3.47
CA VAL A 116 -20.12 1.41 4.60
C VAL A 116 -19.25 2.66 4.59
N LYS A 117 -19.90 3.84 4.68
CA LYS A 117 -19.17 5.10 4.82
C LYS A 117 -18.59 5.18 6.23
N LEU A 118 -17.29 5.41 6.32
CA LEU A 118 -16.61 5.65 7.58
C LEU A 118 -16.41 7.15 7.79
N GLU A 119 -16.50 7.58 9.04
CA GLU A 119 -16.11 8.92 9.44
C GLU A 119 -14.59 9.03 9.43
N VAL A 120 -14.06 9.99 8.68
CA VAL A 120 -12.61 10.18 8.56
C VAL A 120 -12.02 10.68 9.90
N ALA A 121 -12.81 11.43 10.66
CA ALA A 121 -12.42 11.97 11.96
C ALA A 121 -12.17 10.90 13.04
N SER A 122 -12.77 9.71 12.93
CA SER A 122 -12.53 8.62 13.88
C SER A 122 -11.33 7.73 13.51
N LEU A 123 -10.81 7.88 12.29
CA LEU A 123 -9.67 7.14 11.76
C LEU A 123 -8.36 7.92 11.81
N VAL A 124 -8.43 9.25 11.75
CA VAL A 124 -7.33 10.13 12.11
C VAL A 124 -7.27 10.09 13.64
N GLY A 125 -6.34 9.30 14.19
CA GLY A 125 -6.16 9.20 15.63
C GLY A 125 -6.13 10.59 16.26
N ALA A 126 -6.86 10.73 17.37
CA ALA A 126 -6.85 11.91 18.22
C ALA A 126 -5.42 12.44 18.34
N ASN A 127 -5.21 13.67 17.87
CA ASN A 127 -4.08 14.46 18.31
C ASN A 127 -4.22 14.55 19.84
N PRO A 128 -3.30 14.04 20.67
CA PRO A 128 -3.21 14.57 22.00
C PRO A 128 -2.81 16.03 21.81
N ALA A 129 -3.79 16.92 21.97
CA ALA A 129 -3.50 18.31 22.23
C ALA A 129 -2.63 18.35 23.48
N GLY A 130 -1.35 18.70 23.31
CA GLY A 130 -0.43 19.03 24.39
C GLY A 130 0.24 17.85 25.09
N GLN A 131 1.48 17.55 24.70
CA GLN A 131 2.68 17.89 25.48
C GLN A 131 3.92 17.77 24.59
#